data_AF-A0A7J2JFX6-F1
#
_entry.id   AF-A0A7J2JFX6-F1
#
_cell.length_a   1.000
_cell.length_b   1.000
_cell.length_c   1.000
_cell.angle_alpha   90.00
_cell.angle_beta   90.00
_cell.angle_gamma   90.00
#
_symmetry.space_group_name_H-M   'P 1'
#
loop_
_entity.id
_entity.type
_entity.pdbx_description
1 polymer ?
#
loop_
_entity_poly.entity_id
_entity_poly.type
_entity_poly.pdbx_seq_one_letter_code
_entity_poly.pdbx_strand_id
1 'polypeptide(L)'
;MPPPTGSLPIVLGWKPRGSPIRLDRLPPLRGECTLHIHEKEGCDKGHLKLSYGDTPYCLSLFIFDLEAFLANREAKARSYDLWDREIMYAARLPSGGLHPRNPGWVYREDAVLIDWGSYELKEAKLKVMLEGAQRTLRYQVVFIGVRRYHSPKYGFSIRAEYLLKPI
;
A
#
# COMPACT_ATOMS: atom_id res chain seq x y z
N MET A 1 34.12 0.34 11.62
CA MET A 1 33.95 0.21 10.16
C MET A 1 32.67 0.93 9.77
N PRO A 2 32.73 1.90 8.85
CA PRO A 2 31.53 2.53 8.29
C PRO A 2 30.75 1.51 7.45
N PRO A 3 29.40 1.60 7.37
CA PRO A 3 28.62 0.74 6.50
C PRO A 3 28.88 1.06 5.02
N PRO A 4 28.76 0.08 4.10
CA PRO A 4 28.97 0.30 2.69
C PRO A 4 27.96 1.30 2.11
N THR A 5 28.44 2.28 1.36
CA THR A 5 27.66 3.17 0.51
C THR A 5 26.95 2.35 -0.56
N GLY A 6 25.63 2.14 -0.40
CA GLY A 6 24.82 1.37 -1.34
C GLY A 6 23.62 0.63 -0.74
N SER A 7 23.50 0.54 0.59
CA SER A 7 22.30 -0.03 1.23
C SER A 7 21.29 1.07 1.55
N LEU A 8 20.10 1.02 0.94
CA LEU A 8 18.94 1.76 1.43
C LEU A 8 18.69 1.38 2.89
N PRO A 9 18.42 2.35 3.80
CA PRO A 9 18.29 2.08 5.23
C PRO A 9 16.91 1.52 5.55
N ILE A 10 16.51 0.43 4.89
CA ILE A 10 15.14 -0.07 4.97
C ILE A 10 15.19 -1.57 5.22
N VAL A 11 14.97 -1.92 6.49
CA VAL A 11 14.59 -3.28 6.88
C VAL A 11 13.10 -3.41 6.59
N LEU A 12 12.70 -4.40 5.77
CA LEU A 12 11.31 -4.79 5.55
C LEU A 12 10.62 -5.02 6.91
N GLY A 13 9.53 -4.30 7.15
CA GLY A 13 8.89 -4.35 8.46
C GLY A 13 9.65 -3.51 9.50
N TRP A 14 8.90 -2.61 10.10
CA TRP A 14 9.46 -1.55 10.90
C TRP A 14 9.97 -2.06 12.27
N LYS A 15 11.29 -2.07 12.46
CA LYS A 15 11.92 -2.35 13.77
C LYS A 15 11.71 -1.16 14.73
N PRO A 16 11.60 -1.38 16.06
CA PRO A 16 11.18 -0.36 17.05
C PRO A 16 12.02 0.92 17.17
N ARG A 17 13.10 1.10 16.40
CA ARG A 17 14.09 2.19 16.55
C ARG A 17 14.15 3.19 15.38
N GLY A 18 13.33 3.06 14.32
CA GLY A 18 13.33 4.01 13.18
C GLY A 18 12.39 5.22 13.35
N SER A 19 12.21 6.06 12.30
CA SER A 19 11.07 7.04 12.08
C SER A 19 10.12 6.66 10.89
N PRO A 20 8.79 6.43 11.08
CA PRO A 20 7.98 5.66 10.11
C PRO A 20 7.86 6.40 8.79
N ILE A 21 7.62 5.69 7.68
CA ILE A 21 7.39 6.40 6.42
C ILE A 21 6.06 7.14 6.54
N ARG A 22 6.16 8.47 6.51
CA ARG A 22 5.05 9.40 6.67
C ARG A 22 4.51 9.79 5.30
N LEU A 23 3.42 9.13 4.89
CA LEU A 23 2.75 9.37 3.60
C LEU A 23 2.37 10.84 3.42
N ASP A 24 1.96 11.51 4.50
CA ASP A 24 1.63 12.94 4.54
C ASP A 24 2.85 13.88 4.41
N ARG A 25 4.07 13.35 4.47
CA ARG A 25 5.33 14.12 4.40
C ARG A 25 6.22 13.69 3.24
N LEU A 26 5.77 12.75 2.41
CA LEU A 26 6.54 12.33 1.26
C LEU A 26 6.64 13.47 0.23
N PRO A 27 7.75 13.53 -0.51
CA PRO A 27 7.82 14.40 -1.68
C PRO A 27 6.76 13.97 -2.72
N PRO A 28 6.53 14.78 -3.75
CA PRO A 28 5.66 14.38 -4.84
C PRO A 28 6.07 13.03 -5.42
N LEU A 29 5.12 12.11 -5.52
CA LEU A 29 5.29 10.79 -6.13
C LEU A 29 4.18 10.56 -7.15
N ARG A 30 4.51 9.84 -8.22
CA ARG A 30 3.56 9.37 -9.22
C ARG A 30 3.99 8.01 -9.71
N GLY A 31 3.05 7.23 -10.17
CA GLY A 31 3.35 5.92 -10.75
C GLY A 31 2.14 5.03 -10.76
N GLU A 32 2.40 3.74 -10.57
CA GLU A 32 1.41 2.69 -10.70
C GLU A 32 0.82 2.35 -9.34
N CYS A 33 -0.42 1.89 -9.35
CA CYS A 33 -1.05 1.34 -8.16
C CYS A 33 -1.74 0.02 -8.45
N THR A 34 -1.81 -0.82 -7.43
CA THR A 34 -2.64 -2.02 -7.45
C THR A 34 -3.46 -2.11 -6.17
N LEU A 35 -4.65 -2.68 -6.28
CA LEU A 35 -5.58 -2.87 -5.17
C LEU A 35 -5.82 -4.36 -4.99
N HIS A 36 -5.49 -4.85 -3.79
CA HIS A 36 -5.61 -6.25 -3.44
C HIS A 36 -6.62 -6.42 -2.31
N ILE A 37 -7.27 -7.56 -2.25
CA ILE A 37 -7.89 -8.08 -1.03
C ILE A 37 -7.08 -9.28 -0.55
N HIS A 38 -7.04 -9.49 0.77
CA HIS A 38 -6.51 -10.71 1.35
C HIS A 38 -7.66 -11.44 2.05
N GLU A 39 -8.09 -12.57 1.52
CA GLU A 39 -9.33 -13.25 1.97
C GLU A 39 -9.29 -13.57 3.47
N LYS A 40 -8.13 -13.94 4.02
CA LYS A 40 -7.95 -14.22 5.46
C LYS A 40 -8.04 -12.98 6.36
N GLU A 41 -7.92 -11.78 5.80
CA GLU A 41 -8.02 -10.50 6.53
C GLU A 41 -9.45 -9.90 6.42
N GLY A 42 -10.28 -10.49 5.57
CA GLY A 42 -11.64 -10.06 5.25
C GLY A 42 -11.73 -9.34 3.91
N CYS A 43 -12.75 -9.67 3.13
CA CYS A 43 -13.01 -9.06 1.81
C CYS A 43 -13.56 -7.62 1.90
N ASP A 44 -13.85 -7.15 3.11
CA ASP A 44 -14.22 -5.78 3.46
C ASP A 44 -13.00 -4.85 3.56
N LYS A 45 -11.78 -5.37 3.40
CA LYS A 45 -10.51 -4.63 3.57
C LYS A 45 -9.66 -4.71 2.33
N GLY A 46 -8.85 -3.69 2.12
CA GLY A 46 -8.00 -3.56 0.94
C GLY A 46 -6.53 -3.35 1.27
N HIS A 47 -5.67 -3.69 0.32
CA HIS A 47 -4.27 -3.29 0.29
C HIS A 47 -4.03 -2.50 -0.99
N LEU A 48 -3.97 -1.18 -0.87
CA LEU A 48 -3.56 -0.30 -1.95
C LEU A 48 -2.03 -0.23 -1.97
N LYS A 49 -1.41 -0.74 -3.03
CA LYS A 49 0.04 -0.71 -3.24
C LYS A 49 0.37 0.39 -4.24
N LEU A 50 1.34 1.24 -3.91
CA LEU A 50 1.76 2.39 -4.71
C LEU A 50 3.24 2.25 -5.05
N SER A 51 3.62 2.23 -6.33
CA SER A 51 5.03 2.12 -6.74
C SER A 51 5.85 3.28 -6.17
N TYR A 52 6.97 3.04 -5.48
CA TYR A 52 7.70 4.12 -4.82
C TYR A 52 8.76 4.74 -5.75
N GLY A 53 8.33 5.65 -6.63
CA GLY A 53 9.20 6.27 -7.63
C GLY A 53 9.92 5.23 -8.51
N ASP A 54 11.19 5.48 -8.81
CA ASP A 54 12.03 4.57 -9.62
C ASP A 54 12.72 3.48 -8.78
N THR A 55 12.29 3.29 -7.53
CA THR A 55 12.88 2.28 -6.64
C THR A 55 12.28 0.88 -6.90
N PRO A 56 12.94 -0.21 -6.47
CA PRO A 56 12.39 -1.56 -6.56
C PRO A 56 11.31 -1.83 -5.50
N TYR A 57 10.75 -0.79 -4.86
CA TYR A 57 9.78 -0.93 -3.78
C TYR A 57 8.42 -0.34 -4.12
N CYS A 58 7.40 -0.77 -3.38
CA CYS A 58 6.07 -0.17 -3.33
C CYS A 58 5.66 0.13 -1.88
N LEU A 59 4.93 1.22 -1.67
CA LEU A 59 4.26 1.52 -0.40
C LEU A 59 2.95 0.73 -0.35
N SER A 60 2.74 -0.03 0.71
CA SER A 60 1.49 -0.78 0.91
C SER A 60 0.62 -0.06 1.95
N LEU A 61 -0.60 0.31 1.59
CA LEU A 61 -1.59 0.93 2.48
C LEU A 61 -2.72 -0.06 2.73
N PHE A 62 -2.88 -0.48 3.97
CA PHE A 62 -4.03 -1.25 4.40
C PHE A 62 -5.22 -0.34 4.62
N ILE A 63 -6.32 -0.60 3.93
CA ILE A 63 -7.58 0.13 3.97
C ILE A 63 -8.56 -0.67 4.82
N PHE A 64 -9.07 -0.07 5.89
CA PHE A 64 -9.92 -0.77 6.87
C PHE A 64 -11.36 -0.98 6.40
N ASP A 65 -11.85 -0.11 5.53
CA ASP A 65 -13.18 -0.16 4.93
C ASP A 65 -13.02 0.07 3.43
N LEU A 66 -12.98 -1.04 2.68
CA LEU A 66 -12.75 -1.04 1.25
C LEU A 66 -13.94 -0.43 0.49
N GLU A 67 -15.16 -0.65 0.97
CA GLU A 67 -16.37 -0.11 0.34
C GLU A 67 -16.39 1.42 0.43
N ALA A 68 -16.11 1.97 1.61
CA ALA A 68 -15.98 3.42 1.79
C ALA A 68 -14.89 4.00 0.89
N PHE A 69 -13.72 3.34 0.82
CA PHE A 69 -12.62 3.79 -0.04
C PHE A 69 -12.99 3.78 -1.52
N LEU A 70 -13.59 2.70 -2.02
CA LEU A 70 -14.02 2.61 -3.41
C LEU A 70 -15.14 3.59 -3.73
N ALA A 71 -15.99 3.92 -2.76
CA ALA A 71 -17.04 4.94 -2.88
C ALA A 71 -16.53 6.39 -2.77
N ASN A 72 -15.21 6.62 -2.70
CA ASN A 72 -14.61 7.94 -2.47
C ASN A 72 -15.14 8.63 -1.18
N ARG A 73 -15.41 7.84 -0.13
CA ARG A 73 -15.80 8.30 1.20
C ARG A 73 -14.62 8.27 2.14
N GLU A 74 -14.76 8.93 3.30
CA GLU A 74 -13.72 8.91 4.32
C GLU A 74 -13.36 7.47 4.72
N ALA A 75 -12.07 7.13 4.66
CA ALA A 75 -11.59 5.79 4.94
C ALA A 75 -10.34 5.83 5.83
N LYS A 76 -10.28 4.95 6.83
CA LYS A 76 -9.07 4.76 7.62
C LYS A 76 -8.06 3.92 6.85
N ALA A 77 -6.80 4.31 6.91
CA ALA A 77 -5.69 3.58 6.31
C ALA A 77 -4.53 3.37 7.29
N ARG A 78 -3.72 2.33 7.06
CA ARG A 78 -2.47 2.06 7.79
C ARG A 78 -1.36 1.79 6.78
N SER A 79 -0.24 2.52 6.87
CA SER A 79 0.93 2.25 6.04
C SER A 79 1.65 1.02 6.55
N TYR A 80 1.79 0.00 5.71
CA TYR A 80 2.64 -1.20 5.85
C TYR A 80 4.08 -0.97 5.39
N ASP A 81 4.46 0.30 5.19
CA ASP A 81 5.74 0.76 4.68
C ASP A 81 6.07 0.16 3.31
N LEU A 82 7.35 -0.05 3.03
CA LEU A 82 7.84 -0.54 1.75
C LEU A 82 7.90 -2.05 1.69
N TRP A 83 7.55 -2.55 0.51
CA TRP A 83 7.63 -3.95 0.10
C TRP A 83 8.24 -4.03 -1.30
N ASP A 84 8.72 -5.19 -1.70
CA ASP A 84 9.22 -5.40 -3.05
C ASP A 84 8.14 -5.06 -4.09
N ARG A 85 8.49 -4.27 -5.10
CA ARG A 85 7.54 -3.73 -6.09
C ARG A 85 6.85 -4.84 -6.89
N GLU A 86 7.52 -5.97 -7.09
CA GLU A 86 6.97 -7.12 -7.83
C GLU A 86 5.67 -7.65 -7.22
N ILE A 87 5.47 -7.49 -5.90
CA ILE A 87 4.25 -7.98 -5.24
C ILE A 87 2.98 -7.25 -5.68
N MET A 88 3.12 -6.08 -6.33
CA MET A 88 1.99 -5.35 -6.89
C MET A 88 1.20 -6.19 -7.89
N TYR A 89 1.87 -7.05 -8.67
CA TYR A 89 1.20 -7.90 -9.67
C TYR A 89 1.28 -9.40 -9.36
N ALA A 90 1.99 -9.80 -8.29
CA ALA A 90 2.17 -11.20 -7.89
C ALA A 90 0.96 -11.80 -7.15
N ALA A 91 -0.27 -11.50 -7.57
CA ALA A 91 -1.52 -12.05 -7.01
C ALA A 91 -2.44 -12.57 -8.12
N ARG A 92 -3.38 -13.45 -7.76
CA ARG A 92 -4.39 -13.94 -8.72
C ARG A 92 -5.44 -12.88 -8.98
N LEU A 93 -6.01 -12.87 -10.18
CA LEU A 93 -7.21 -12.11 -10.51
C LEU A 93 -8.45 -12.79 -9.92
N PRO A 94 -9.61 -12.10 -9.84
CA PRO A 94 -10.86 -12.71 -9.38
C PRO A 94 -11.31 -13.90 -10.25
N SER A 95 -10.88 -13.93 -11.52
CA SER A 95 -11.09 -15.05 -12.43
C SER A 95 -10.21 -16.27 -12.15
N GLY A 96 -9.28 -16.17 -11.19
CA GLY A 96 -8.30 -17.21 -10.85
C GLY A 96 -7.01 -17.18 -11.69
N GLY A 97 -7.01 -16.45 -12.81
CA GLY A 97 -5.84 -16.26 -13.67
C GLY A 97 -4.80 -15.27 -13.10
N LEU A 98 -3.72 -15.05 -13.84
CA LEU A 98 -2.68 -14.08 -13.49
C LEU A 98 -2.79 -12.82 -14.36
N HIS A 99 -2.43 -11.68 -13.79
CA HIS A 99 -2.30 -10.43 -14.55
C HIS A 99 -1.16 -10.55 -15.59
N PRO A 100 -1.24 -9.94 -16.79
CA PRO A 100 -0.16 -10.01 -17.79
C PRO A 100 1.21 -9.52 -17.31
N ARG A 101 1.22 -8.64 -16.31
CA ARG A 101 2.43 -8.10 -15.67
C ARG A 101 2.89 -8.90 -14.44
N ASN A 102 2.28 -10.03 -14.17
CA ASN A 102 2.68 -10.90 -13.06
C ASN A 102 4.11 -11.42 -13.29
N PRO A 103 4.96 -11.48 -12.25
CA PRO A 103 6.36 -11.93 -12.35
C PRO A 103 6.53 -13.46 -12.51
N GLY A 104 5.47 -14.22 -12.75
CA GLY A 104 5.50 -15.69 -12.85
C GLY A 104 5.31 -16.42 -11.52
N TRP A 105 5.00 -15.71 -10.44
CA TRP A 105 4.77 -16.28 -9.11
C TRP A 105 3.67 -15.53 -8.35
N VAL A 106 3.20 -16.15 -7.25
CA VAL A 106 2.15 -15.61 -6.37
C VAL A 106 2.71 -15.41 -4.96
N TYR A 107 2.66 -14.19 -4.43
CA TYR A 107 3.30 -13.85 -3.14
C TYR A 107 2.50 -14.31 -1.93
N ARG A 108 1.17 -14.42 -2.08
CA ARG A 108 0.25 -14.92 -1.07
C ARG A 108 -0.89 -15.65 -1.76
N GLU A 109 -1.16 -16.87 -1.31
CA GLU A 109 -2.25 -17.69 -1.85
C GLU A 109 -3.63 -17.06 -1.62
N ASP A 110 -3.80 -16.31 -0.53
CA ASP A 110 -5.05 -15.64 -0.18
C ASP A 110 -5.16 -14.21 -0.74
N ALA A 111 -4.19 -13.76 -1.55
CA ALA A 111 -4.22 -12.43 -2.14
C ALA A 111 -4.86 -12.45 -3.53
N VAL A 112 -5.84 -11.56 -3.73
CA VAL A 112 -6.52 -11.36 -5.00
C VAL A 112 -6.34 -9.91 -5.43
N LEU A 113 -5.79 -9.70 -6.63
CA LEU A 113 -5.68 -8.40 -7.30
C LEU A 113 -7.06 -8.04 -7.88
N ILE A 114 -7.74 -7.07 -7.29
CA ILE A 114 -9.11 -6.69 -7.69
C ILE A 114 -9.15 -5.49 -8.64
N ASP A 115 -8.12 -4.64 -8.64
CA ASP A 115 -8.00 -3.52 -9.57
C ASP A 115 -6.54 -3.02 -9.64
N TRP A 116 -6.24 -2.19 -10.63
CA TRP A 116 -4.94 -1.55 -10.83
C TRP A 116 -5.10 -0.24 -11.61
N GLY A 117 -4.00 0.51 -11.71
CA GLY A 117 -3.96 1.73 -12.52
C GLY A 117 -2.81 2.64 -12.10
N SER A 118 -3.09 3.92 -11.94
CA SER A 118 -2.08 4.93 -11.61
C SER A 118 -2.45 5.80 -10.42
N TYR A 119 -1.45 6.42 -9.82
CA TYR A 119 -1.64 7.32 -8.69
C TYR A 119 -0.74 8.55 -8.78
N GLU A 120 -1.13 9.58 -8.05
CA GLU A 120 -0.34 10.77 -7.77
C GLU A 120 -0.46 11.11 -6.28
N LEU A 121 0.65 11.42 -5.63
CA LEU A 121 0.72 11.93 -4.28
C LEU A 121 1.48 13.25 -4.31
N LYS A 122 0.84 14.36 -3.93
CA LYS A 122 1.48 15.67 -3.86
C LYS A 122 0.88 16.46 -2.71
N GLU A 123 1.72 17.06 -1.85
CA GLU A 123 1.25 17.87 -0.71
C GLU A 123 0.22 17.13 0.16
N ALA A 124 0.49 15.85 0.44
CA ALA A 124 -0.42 14.94 1.16
C ALA A 124 -1.79 14.74 0.48
N LYS A 125 -1.98 15.14 -0.78
CA LYS A 125 -3.16 14.81 -1.58
C LYS A 125 -2.86 13.58 -2.42
N LEU A 126 -3.65 12.52 -2.22
CA LEU A 126 -3.56 11.27 -2.95
C LEU A 126 -4.69 11.22 -3.99
N LYS A 127 -4.32 11.06 -5.25
CA LYS A 127 -5.20 10.73 -6.37
C LYS A 127 -4.92 9.31 -6.82
N VAL A 128 -5.95 8.47 -6.91
CA VAL A 128 -5.87 7.09 -7.41
C VAL A 128 -6.81 6.97 -8.59
N MET A 129 -6.32 6.46 -9.71
CA MET A 129 -7.08 6.21 -10.93
C MET A 129 -7.09 4.70 -11.16
N LEU A 130 -8.23 4.07 -10.91
CA LEU A 130 -8.46 2.64 -11.07
C LEU A 130 -9.02 2.36 -12.46
N GLU A 131 -8.36 1.47 -13.20
CA GLU A 131 -8.69 1.13 -14.59
C GLU A 131 -9.94 0.25 -14.68
N GLY A 132 -10.02 -0.81 -13.87
CA GLY A 132 -11.12 -1.77 -13.90
C GLY A 132 -12.44 -1.12 -13.47
N ALA A 133 -12.42 -0.42 -12.33
CA ALA A 133 -13.58 0.32 -11.83
C ALA A 133 -13.86 1.63 -12.60
N GLN A 134 -12.99 2.04 -13.53
CA GLN A 134 -13.05 3.31 -14.25
C GLN A 134 -13.32 4.52 -13.33
N ARG A 135 -12.58 4.59 -12.21
CA ARG A 135 -12.87 5.54 -11.13
C ARG A 135 -11.62 6.32 -10.74
N THR A 136 -11.81 7.61 -10.47
CA THR A 136 -10.80 8.45 -9.83
C THR A 136 -11.21 8.73 -8.39
N LEU A 137 -10.35 8.35 -7.46
CA LEU A 137 -10.47 8.62 -6.03
C LEU A 137 -9.53 9.77 -5.65
N ARG A 138 -9.98 10.67 -4.79
CA ARG A 138 -9.19 11.84 -4.37
C ARG A 138 -9.32 12.03 -2.87
N TYR A 139 -8.17 12.09 -2.20
CA TYR A 139 -8.10 12.17 -0.76
C TYR A 139 -7.04 13.17 -0.29
N GLN A 140 -7.35 13.90 0.78
CA GLN A 140 -6.37 14.46 1.69
C GLN A 140 -5.94 13.37 2.67
N VAL A 141 -4.65 13.04 2.68
CA VAL A 141 -4.03 12.15 3.65
C VAL A 141 -3.81 12.91 4.95
N VAL A 142 -4.50 12.51 6.02
CA VAL A 142 -4.37 13.11 7.36
C VAL A 142 -3.73 12.08 8.29
N PHE A 143 -2.54 12.38 8.78
CA PHE A 143 -1.89 11.52 9.78
C PHE A 143 -2.62 11.59 11.12
N ILE A 144 -3.00 10.44 11.66
CA ILE A 144 -3.75 10.35 12.93
C ILE A 144 -2.94 9.73 14.07
N GLY A 145 -1.75 9.19 13.77
CA GLY A 145 -0.85 8.68 14.80
C GLY A 145 -0.09 7.43 14.40
N VAL A 146 0.63 6.90 15.37
CA VAL A 146 1.38 5.65 15.25
C VAL A 146 0.76 4.60 16.17
N ARG A 147 0.51 3.40 15.66
CA ARG A 147 0.00 2.28 16.45
C ARG A 147 1.02 1.16 16.53
N ARG A 148 1.12 0.56 17.72
CA ARG A 148 1.81 -0.70 17.94
C ARG A 148 0.83 -1.85 17.71
N TYR A 149 1.27 -2.88 17.02
CA TYR A 149 0.49 -4.09 16.79
C TYR A 149 1.41 -5.31 16.91
N HIS A 150 0.78 -6.45 17.17
CA HIS A 150 1.44 -7.73 17.23
C HIS A 150 0.86 -8.60 16.12
N SER A 151 1.68 -8.95 15.13
CA SER A 151 1.35 -9.99 14.17
C SER A 151 1.78 -11.34 14.73
N PRO A 152 0.92 -12.38 14.71
CA PRO A 152 1.34 -13.73 15.07
C PRO A 152 2.53 -14.24 14.22
N LYS A 153 2.63 -13.79 12.96
CA LYS A 153 3.67 -14.20 12.01
C LYS A 153 4.95 -13.36 12.10
N TYR A 154 4.82 -12.06 12.36
CA TYR A 154 5.94 -11.10 12.27
C TYR A 154 6.31 -10.44 13.61
N GLY A 155 5.63 -10.80 14.71
CA GLY A 155 5.85 -10.25 16.03
C GLY A 155 5.38 -8.80 16.18
N PHE A 156 5.99 -8.07 17.12
CA PHE A 156 5.66 -6.67 17.36
C PHE A 156 6.13 -5.77 16.25
N SER A 157 5.35 -4.74 15.99
CA SER A 157 5.66 -3.77 14.97
C SER A 157 4.91 -2.46 15.20
N ILE A 158 5.33 -1.39 14.52
CA ILE A 158 4.82 -0.04 14.69
C ILE A 158 4.47 0.55 13.32
N ARG A 159 3.29 1.17 13.13
CA ARG A 159 2.83 1.68 11.82
C ARG A 159 2.13 3.00 11.97
N ALA A 160 2.33 3.85 10.98
CA ALA A 160 1.56 5.07 10.82
C ALA A 160 0.14 4.75 10.36
N GLU A 161 -0.84 5.38 10.98
CA GLU A 161 -2.24 5.37 10.57
C GLU A 161 -2.65 6.73 10.05
N TYR A 162 -3.58 6.71 9.10
CA TYR A 162 -4.08 7.87 8.39
C TYR A 162 -5.60 7.82 8.30
N LEU A 163 -6.19 8.99 8.14
CA LEU A 163 -7.54 9.17 7.67
C LEU A 163 -7.45 9.74 6.25
N LEU A 164 -8.05 9.04 5.28
CA LEU A 164 -8.16 9.49 3.91
C LEU A 164 -9.47 10.29 3.81
N LYS A 165 -9.37 11.63 3.86
CA LYS A 165 -10.53 12.51 3.77
C LYS A 165 -10.81 12.87 2.31
N PRO A 166 -12.03 12.65 1.78
CA PRO A 166 -12.31 12.93 0.38
C PRO A 166 -12.17 14.42 0.06
N ILE A 167 -11.71 14.75 -1.15
CA ILE A 167 -11.54 16.12 -1.68
C ILE A 167 -12.09 16.27 -3.10
#